data_AF-A0A662G6Q8-F1
#
_entry.id   AF-A0A662G6Q8-F1
#
_cell.length_a   1.000
_cell.length_b   1.000
_cell.length_c   1.000
_cell.angle_alpha   90.00
_cell.angle_beta   90.00
_cell.angle_gamma   90.00
#
_symmetry.space_group_name_H-M   'P 1'
#
loop_
_entity.id
_entity.type
_entity.pdbx_description
1 polymer ?
#
loop_
_entity_poly.entity_id
_entity_poly.type
_entity_poly.pdbx_seq_one_letter_code
_entity_poly.pdbx_strand_id
1 'polypeptide(L)'
;MRIVPRRGYLLLFTGIFIGIMISYMIFISYSPKTVSGGGIPKYIEITFLYSSEKQGWLEEVTPIFEEKFYKSYGIEVKVNLLPAGTHESINLIIHGSVKPTIWSPASSIWIPYLNYLWEKEHGYKIASEWYPLVISPIIIAGWRSIIVKYNISGFKSLYYLAKNGVDFKWGHPDPQLSNGGTMTVLLEFSEIIGKPPDKITIDDLNNETIIEMVRLIESKAVAYGKSTGFFGRWAVDNGPDAISFFGVYENIVIDN
;
A
#
# COMPACT_ATOMS: atom_id res chain seq x y z
N MET A 1 -52.37 -42.79 23.13
CA MET A 1 -51.18 -43.05 22.29
C MET A 1 -50.06 -42.13 22.78
N ARG A 2 -49.20 -42.59 23.70
CA ARG A 2 -48.08 -41.78 24.26
C ARG A 2 -46.80 -42.17 23.52
N ILE A 3 -46.30 -41.27 22.69
CA ILE A 3 -45.01 -41.42 22.02
C ILE A 3 -43.94 -41.03 23.05
N VAL A 4 -43.37 -42.03 23.73
CA VAL A 4 -42.19 -41.82 24.58
C VAL A 4 -40.98 -41.82 23.65
N PRO A 5 -40.23 -40.72 23.50
CA PRO A 5 -39.06 -40.68 22.64
C PRO A 5 -38.02 -41.66 23.16
N ARG A 6 -37.44 -42.48 22.28
CA ARG A 6 -36.35 -43.42 22.62
C ARG A 6 -35.23 -42.63 23.29
N ARG A 7 -34.70 -43.13 24.41
CA ARG A 7 -33.70 -42.45 25.30
C ARG A 7 -32.55 -41.75 24.56
N GLY A 8 -32.14 -42.23 23.39
CA GLY A 8 -31.12 -41.59 22.55
C GLY A 8 -31.50 -40.21 22.01
N TYR A 9 -32.77 -39.97 21.66
CA TYR A 9 -33.22 -38.66 21.18
C TYR A 9 -33.23 -37.62 22.30
N LEU A 10 -33.58 -38.01 23.53
CA LEU A 10 -33.52 -37.12 24.70
C LEU A 10 -32.10 -36.66 25.01
N LEU A 11 -31.10 -37.55 24.87
CA LEU A 11 -29.68 -37.21 25.03
C LEU A 11 -29.17 -36.27 23.93
N LEU A 12 -29.64 -36.44 22.69
CA LEU A 12 -29.28 -35.56 21.58
C LEU A 12 -29.88 -34.16 21.75
N PHE A 13 -31.16 -34.06 22.11
CA PHE A 13 -31.82 -32.77 22.36
C PHE A 13 -31.21 -32.02 23.55
N THR A 14 -30.87 -32.73 24.63
CA THR A 14 -30.20 -32.12 25.79
C THR A 14 -28.79 -31.64 25.44
N GLY A 15 -28.02 -32.41 24.66
CA GLY A 15 -26.72 -31.99 24.15
C GLY A 15 -26.78 -30.73 23.28
N ILE A 16 -27.75 -30.63 22.38
CA ILE A 16 -27.96 -29.43 21.53
C ILE A 16 -28.30 -28.22 22.38
N PHE A 17 -29.21 -28.35 23.35
CA PHE A 17 -29.59 -27.25 24.24
C PHE A 17 -28.42 -26.74 25.08
N ILE A 18 -27.61 -27.65 25.62
CA ILE A 18 -26.40 -27.30 26.37
C ILE A 18 -25.40 -26.59 25.46
N GLY A 19 -25.19 -27.08 24.23
CA GLY A 19 -24.32 -26.44 23.25
C GLY A 19 -24.75 -25.02 22.90
N ILE A 20 -26.06 -24.79 22.69
CA ILE A 20 -26.61 -23.45 22.42
C ILE A 20 -26.42 -22.54 23.64
N MET A 21 -26.63 -23.03 24.86
CA MET A 21 -26.46 -22.23 26.08
C MET A 21 -24.99 -21.85 26.33
N ILE A 22 -24.06 -22.78 26.08
CA ILE A 22 -22.62 -22.49 26.17
C ILE A 22 -22.21 -21.48 25.11
N SER A 23 -22.67 -21.67 23.86
CA SER A 23 -22.42 -20.72 22.77
C SER A 23 -22.98 -19.33 23.07
N TYR A 24 -24.16 -19.25 23.69
CA TYR A 24 -24.77 -17.99 24.13
C TYR A 24 -23.99 -17.32 25.27
N MET A 25 -23.48 -18.08 26.23
CA MET A 25 -22.62 -17.53 27.30
C MET A 25 -21.28 -17.03 26.78
N ILE A 26 -20.68 -17.74 25.82
CA ILE A 26 -19.48 -17.28 25.12
C ILE A 26 -19.82 -16.01 24.35
N PHE A 27 -20.93 -15.99 23.62
CA PHE A 27 -21.38 -14.81 22.88
C PHE A 27 -21.60 -13.59 23.79
N ILE A 28 -22.17 -13.74 24.99
CA ILE A 28 -22.30 -12.63 25.95
C ILE A 28 -20.93 -12.17 26.48
N SER A 29 -20.01 -13.11 26.72
CA SER A 29 -18.67 -12.79 27.25
C SER A 29 -17.80 -12.07 26.21
N TYR A 30 -18.02 -12.33 24.93
CA TYR A 30 -17.31 -11.71 23.81
C TYR A 30 -18.12 -10.65 23.05
N SER A 31 -19.39 -10.44 23.42
CA SER A 31 -20.18 -9.34 22.86
C SER A 31 -19.58 -8.03 23.37
N PRO A 32 -19.26 -7.08 22.47
CA PRO A 32 -18.76 -5.79 22.90
C PRO A 32 -19.83 -5.14 23.78
N LYS A 33 -19.48 -4.91 25.06
CA LYS A 33 -20.32 -4.12 25.96
C LYS A 33 -20.63 -2.81 25.26
N THR A 34 -21.90 -2.54 25.01
CA THR A 34 -22.36 -1.22 24.60
C THR A 34 -22.01 -0.26 25.74
N VAL A 35 -20.90 0.47 25.56
CA VAL A 35 -20.50 1.53 26.48
C VAL A 35 -21.48 2.69 26.26
N SER A 36 -22.60 2.68 26.98
CA SER A 36 -23.38 3.89 27.19
C SER A 36 -22.63 4.77 28.20
N GLY A 37 -21.72 5.60 27.71
CA GLY A 37 -20.92 6.48 28.56
C GLY A 37 -20.43 7.69 27.78
N GLY A 38 -21.19 8.79 27.83
CA GLY A 38 -20.80 10.11 27.32
C GLY A 38 -19.75 10.79 28.21
N GLY A 39 -18.66 10.10 28.50
CA GLY A 39 -17.48 10.64 29.18
C GLY A 39 -16.26 10.53 28.27
N ILE A 40 -15.34 11.47 28.38
CA ILE A 40 -14.07 11.43 27.63
C ILE A 40 -13.32 10.14 28.07
N PRO A 41 -12.93 9.26 27.14
CA PRO A 41 -12.23 8.03 27.49
C PRO A 41 -10.88 8.37 28.11
N LYS A 42 -10.47 7.60 29.13
CA LYS A 42 -9.15 7.78 29.77
C LYS A 42 -8.01 7.19 28.95
N TYR A 43 -8.31 6.23 28.08
CA TYR A 43 -7.36 5.50 27.26
C TYR A 43 -7.96 5.23 25.87
N ILE A 44 -7.16 5.43 24.82
CA ILE A 44 -7.52 5.16 23.42
C ILE A 44 -6.38 4.38 22.78
N GLU A 45 -6.73 3.34 22.02
CA GLU A 45 -5.79 2.58 21.21
C GLU A 45 -6.07 2.83 19.72
N ILE A 46 -5.02 3.15 18.96
CA ILE A 46 -5.09 3.43 17.53
C ILE A 46 -4.21 2.42 16.81
N THR A 47 -4.82 1.59 15.97
CA THR A 47 -4.05 0.74 15.06
C THR A 47 -3.79 1.50 13.77
N PHE A 48 -2.52 1.81 13.52
CA PHE A 48 -2.08 2.52 12.32
C PHE A 48 -1.37 1.53 11.38
N LEU A 49 -2.08 1.11 10.34
CA LEU A 49 -1.54 0.29 9.26
C LEU A 49 -1.00 1.20 8.15
N TYR A 50 0.29 1.12 7.84
CA TYR A 50 0.93 2.05 6.92
C TYR A 50 1.99 1.38 6.05
N SER A 51 2.31 2.05 4.93
CA SER A 51 3.36 1.56 4.03
C SER A 51 4.75 1.71 4.63
N SER A 52 5.56 0.64 4.58
CA SER A 52 6.88 0.57 5.24
C SER A 52 7.84 1.72 4.92
N GLU A 53 7.67 2.41 3.78
CA GLU A 53 8.43 3.62 3.43
C GLU A 53 8.26 4.78 4.44
N LYS A 54 7.22 4.76 5.28
CA LYS A 54 6.97 5.79 6.31
C LYS A 54 7.49 5.43 7.70
N GLN A 55 8.12 4.26 7.86
CA GLN A 55 8.43 3.71 9.17
C GLN A 55 9.29 4.62 10.02
N GLY A 56 10.44 5.07 9.50
CA GLY A 56 11.35 5.94 10.26
C GLY A 56 10.67 7.24 10.73
N TRP A 57 9.92 7.89 9.83
CA TRP A 57 9.14 9.09 10.16
C TRP A 57 8.08 8.82 11.24
N LEU A 58 7.30 7.75 11.10
CA LEU A 58 6.22 7.43 12.05
C LEU A 58 6.75 7.03 13.41
N GLU A 59 7.85 6.26 13.48
CA GLU A 59 8.50 5.88 14.73
C GLU A 59 9.03 7.10 15.48
N GLU A 60 9.51 8.13 14.78
CA GLU A 60 9.99 9.37 15.38
C GLU A 60 8.84 10.26 15.90
N VAL A 61 7.78 10.44 15.12
CA VAL A 61 6.70 11.38 15.48
C VAL A 61 5.67 10.81 16.45
N THR A 62 5.49 9.48 16.49
CA THR A 62 4.45 8.83 17.29
C THR A 62 4.60 9.09 18.80
N PRO A 63 5.79 8.94 19.43
CA PRO A 63 5.95 9.25 20.85
C PRO A 63 5.64 10.72 21.18
N ILE A 64 6.02 11.63 20.28
CA ILE A 64 5.75 13.07 20.41
C ILE A 64 4.24 13.34 20.37
N PHE A 65 3.52 12.64 19.49
CA PHE A 65 2.06 12.72 19.40
C PHE A 65 1.39 12.18 20.66
N GLU A 66 1.76 10.99 21.13
CA GLU A 66 1.20 10.37 22.34
C GLU A 66 1.37 11.30 23.56
N GLU A 67 2.56 11.87 23.75
CA GLU A 67 2.85 12.81 24.84
C GLU A 67 2.06 14.13 24.73
N LYS A 68 2.04 14.74 23.54
CA LYS A 68 1.31 15.99 23.31
C LYS A 68 -0.20 15.82 23.48
N PHE A 69 -0.75 14.69 23.05
CA PHE A 69 -2.17 14.39 23.19
C PHE A 69 -2.56 14.25 24.66
N TYR A 70 -1.76 13.51 25.44
CA TYR A 70 -1.96 13.39 26.88
C TYR A 70 -1.90 14.76 27.59
N LYS A 71 -0.89 15.58 27.29
CA LYS A 71 -0.78 16.93 27.87
C LYS A 71 -1.95 17.85 27.52
N SER A 72 -2.51 17.71 26.32
CA SER A 72 -3.57 18.61 25.83
C SER A 72 -4.96 18.21 26.31
N TYR A 73 -5.22 16.91 26.43
CA TYR A 73 -6.57 16.37 26.67
C TYR A 73 -6.69 15.54 27.95
N GLY A 74 -5.58 15.18 28.60
CA GLY A 74 -5.57 14.28 29.76
C GLY A 74 -5.95 12.83 29.42
N ILE A 75 -5.90 12.46 28.13
CA ILE A 75 -6.27 11.15 27.60
C ILE A 75 -4.99 10.42 27.21
N GLU A 76 -4.80 9.20 27.72
CA GLU A 76 -3.71 8.34 27.29
C GLU A 76 -4.03 7.75 25.91
N VAL A 77 -3.10 7.89 24.96
CA VAL A 77 -3.24 7.32 23.62
C VAL A 77 -2.07 6.38 23.37
N LYS A 78 -2.38 5.18 22.88
CA LYS A 78 -1.39 4.24 22.37
C LYS A 78 -1.58 4.04 20.87
N VAL A 79 -0.55 4.33 20.09
CA VAL A 79 -0.54 4.10 18.65
C VAL A 79 0.26 2.84 18.36
N ASN A 80 -0.41 1.82 17.84
CA ASN A 80 0.20 0.59 17.36
C ASN A 80 0.56 0.76 15.88
N LEU A 81 1.85 0.93 15.62
CA LEU A 81 2.42 1.05 14.29
C LEU A 81 2.57 -0.33 13.64
N LEU A 82 1.86 -0.55 12.53
CA LEU A 82 1.94 -1.77 11.73
C LEU A 82 2.49 -1.45 10.33
N PRO A 83 3.81 -1.58 10.09
CA PRO A 83 4.38 -1.44 8.76
C PRO A 83 4.01 -2.64 7.89
N ALA A 84 3.54 -2.40 6.67
CA ALA A 84 3.24 -3.44 5.68
C ALA A 84 3.51 -2.93 4.26
N GLY A 85 3.68 -3.84 3.30
CA GLY A 85 3.60 -3.43 1.88
C GLY A 85 2.21 -2.91 1.55
N THR A 86 2.07 -1.93 0.65
CA THR A 86 0.73 -1.38 0.35
C THR A 86 -0.23 -2.44 -0.20
N HIS A 87 0.21 -3.27 -1.14
CA HIS A 87 -0.61 -4.36 -1.67
C HIS A 87 -0.97 -5.40 -0.58
N GLU A 88 0.00 -5.75 0.27
CA GLU A 88 -0.22 -6.63 1.43
C GLU A 88 -1.26 -6.07 2.40
N SER A 89 -1.17 -4.77 2.72
CA SER A 89 -2.09 -4.10 3.63
C SER A 89 -3.55 -4.17 3.17
N ILE A 90 -3.79 -4.15 1.85
CA ILE A 90 -5.13 -4.31 1.27
C ILE A 90 -5.66 -5.71 1.54
N ASN A 91 -4.85 -6.75 1.32
CA ASN A 91 -5.24 -8.13 1.61
C ASN A 91 -5.51 -8.33 3.12
N LEU A 92 -4.73 -7.72 4.00
CA LEU A 92 -4.96 -7.76 5.45
C LEU A 92 -6.30 -7.14 5.85
N ILE A 93 -6.69 -6.02 5.22
CA ILE A 93 -7.97 -5.36 5.45
C ILE A 93 -9.13 -6.20 4.91
N ILE A 94 -9.05 -6.63 3.64
CA ILE A 94 -10.13 -7.39 2.97
C ILE A 94 -10.40 -8.71 3.70
N HIS A 95 -9.36 -9.46 4.06
CA HIS A 95 -9.54 -10.70 4.82
C HIS A 95 -9.88 -10.48 6.30
N GLY A 96 -9.97 -9.23 6.77
CA GLY A 96 -10.23 -8.90 8.17
C GLY A 96 -9.16 -9.36 9.15
N SER A 97 -7.96 -9.71 8.65
CA SER A 97 -6.80 -10.10 9.46
C SER A 97 -6.28 -8.92 10.29
N VAL A 98 -6.41 -7.71 9.75
CA VAL A 98 -6.18 -6.45 10.46
C VAL A 98 -7.39 -5.56 10.27
N LYS A 99 -7.87 -4.94 11.35
CA LYS A 99 -8.94 -3.93 11.34
C LYS A 99 -8.36 -2.60 11.81
N PRO A 100 -7.63 -1.89 10.93
CA PRO A 100 -6.91 -0.69 11.35
C PRO A 100 -7.88 0.46 11.61
N THR A 101 -7.54 1.31 12.58
CA THR A 101 -8.21 2.60 12.79
C THR A 101 -7.80 3.59 11.70
N ILE A 102 -6.54 3.54 11.29
CA ILE A 102 -5.96 4.41 10.26
C ILE A 102 -5.20 3.54 9.25
N TRP A 103 -5.45 3.79 7.97
CA TRP A 103 -4.70 3.19 6.87
C TRP A 103 -3.99 4.26 6.04
N SER A 104 -2.66 4.14 5.87
CA SER A 104 -1.85 5.05 5.04
C SER A 104 -1.02 4.29 4.00
N PRO A 105 -1.58 4.06 2.79
CA PRO A 105 -0.86 3.40 1.70
C PRO A 105 0.31 4.27 1.18
N ALA A 106 1.21 3.69 0.41
CA ALA A 106 2.32 4.40 -0.23
C ALA A 106 1.86 5.45 -1.24
N SER A 107 0.69 5.22 -1.87
CA SER A 107 0.11 6.12 -2.87
C SER A 107 -1.41 6.11 -2.79
N SER A 108 -2.03 7.23 -3.17
CA SER A 108 -3.49 7.37 -3.22
C SER A 108 -4.12 6.52 -4.31
N ILE A 109 -3.36 6.03 -5.30
CA ILE A 109 -3.88 5.14 -6.36
C ILE A 109 -4.48 3.83 -5.80
N TRP A 110 -4.06 3.43 -4.60
CA TRP A 110 -4.52 2.22 -3.94
C TRP A 110 -5.87 2.36 -3.25
N ILE A 111 -6.30 3.59 -2.96
CA ILE A 111 -7.58 3.88 -2.30
C ILE A 111 -8.78 3.47 -3.18
N PRO A 112 -8.87 3.86 -4.47
CA PRO A 112 -9.94 3.38 -5.33
C PRO A 112 -9.88 1.86 -5.53
N TYR A 113 -8.69 1.25 -5.53
CA TYR A 113 -8.54 -0.19 -5.65
C TYR A 113 -9.08 -0.93 -4.41
N LEU A 114 -8.73 -0.48 -3.19
CA LEU A 114 -9.30 -1.02 -1.95
C LEU A 114 -10.83 -0.87 -1.94
N ASN A 115 -11.33 0.32 -2.29
CA ASN A 115 -12.77 0.57 -2.33
C ASN A 115 -13.49 -0.35 -3.34
N TYR A 116 -12.89 -0.58 -4.51
CA TYR A 116 -13.44 -1.50 -5.49
C TYR A 116 -13.55 -2.94 -4.96
N LEU A 117 -12.51 -3.44 -4.30
CA LEU A 117 -12.53 -4.77 -3.68
C LEU A 117 -13.55 -4.85 -2.55
N TRP A 118 -13.56 -3.85 -1.66
CA TRP A 118 -14.47 -3.81 -0.51
C TRP A 118 -15.94 -3.68 -0.93
N GLU A 119 -16.24 -2.85 -1.92
CA GLU A 119 -17.60 -2.64 -2.42
C GLU A 119 -18.18 -3.90 -3.07
N LYS A 120 -17.35 -4.73 -3.71
CA LYS A 120 -17.78 -6.05 -4.22
C LYS A 120 -18.26 -6.99 -3.13
N GLU A 121 -17.66 -6.94 -1.94
CA GLU A 121 -17.98 -7.83 -0.83
C GLU A 121 -19.06 -7.26 0.10
N HIS A 122 -19.11 -5.94 0.26
CA HIS A 122 -19.92 -5.28 1.30
C HIS A 122 -20.96 -4.28 0.76
N GLY A 123 -20.90 -3.88 -0.51
CA GLY A 123 -21.87 -2.99 -1.15
C GLY A 123 -21.74 -1.49 -0.79
N TYR A 124 -20.64 -1.08 -0.16
CA TYR A 124 -20.32 0.33 0.12
C TYR A 124 -18.80 0.56 0.07
N LYS A 125 -18.34 1.82 0.11
CA LYS A 125 -16.91 2.17 0.14
C LYS A 125 -16.39 2.24 1.57
N ILE A 126 -15.23 1.65 1.85
CA ILE A 126 -14.59 1.68 3.17
C ILE A 126 -13.81 2.98 3.42
N ALA A 127 -13.19 3.55 2.39
CA ALA A 127 -12.33 4.72 2.47
C ALA A 127 -12.89 5.84 1.58
N SER A 128 -13.95 6.49 2.05
CA SER A 128 -14.63 7.57 1.32
C SER A 128 -13.92 8.91 1.43
N GLU A 129 -13.23 9.15 2.55
CA GLU A 129 -12.47 10.37 2.82
C GLU A 129 -11.00 10.03 3.08
N TRP A 130 -10.10 10.79 2.47
CA TRP A 130 -8.67 10.62 2.64
C TRP A 130 -7.94 11.94 2.37
N TYR A 131 -6.77 12.09 2.98
CA TYR A 131 -5.94 13.29 2.88
C TYR A 131 -4.48 12.89 2.65
N PRO A 132 -3.75 13.53 1.73
CA PRO A 132 -2.29 13.36 1.62
C PRO A 132 -1.61 13.85 2.91
N LEU A 133 -0.85 12.97 3.56
CA LEU A 133 -0.07 13.34 4.75
C LEU A 133 1.36 13.80 4.40
N VAL A 134 1.98 13.09 3.47
CA VAL A 134 3.34 13.33 2.97
C VAL A 134 3.34 13.06 1.48
N ILE A 135 4.09 13.86 0.72
CA ILE A 135 4.26 13.71 -0.72
C ILE A 135 5.74 13.49 -0.99
N SER A 136 6.08 12.40 -1.67
CA SER A 136 7.41 12.16 -2.24
C SER A 136 7.22 11.84 -3.73
N PRO A 137 7.77 12.66 -4.65
CA PRO A 137 7.63 12.40 -6.07
C PRO A 137 8.43 11.17 -6.48
N ILE A 138 7.95 10.47 -7.49
CA ILE A 138 8.75 9.49 -8.23
C ILE A 138 9.53 10.25 -9.30
N ILE A 139 10.83 9.99 -9.38
CA ILE A 139 11.74 10.66 -10.29
C ILE A 139 12.52 9.65 -11.13
N ILE A 140 13.00 10.11 -12.28
CA ILE A 140 14.08 9.44 -13.02
C ILE A 140 15.39 9.97 -12.45
N ALA A 141 16.06 9.15 -11.65
CA ALA A 141 17.40 9.42 -11.18
C ALA A 141 18.44 8.92 -12.19
N GLY A 142 19.62 9.54 -12.20
CA GLY A 142 20.72 9.14 -13.07
C GLY A 142 21.95 9.98 -12.83
N TRP A 143 23.06 9.56 -13.42
CA TRP A 143 24.35 10.22 -13.22
C TRP A 143 24.44 11.52 -14.00
N ARG A 144 24.93 12.59 -13.36
CA ARG A 144 24.99 13.94 -13.94
C ARG A 144 25.61 13.96 -15.34
N SER A 145 26.71 13.25 -15.55
CA SER A 145 27.38 13.16 -16.86
C SER A 145 26.48 12.59 -17.96
N ILE A 146 25.69 11.56 -17.64
CA ILE A 146 24.81 10.86 -18.57
C ILE A 146 23.53 11.67 -18.82
N ILE A 147 22.93 12.22 -17.75
CA ILE A 147 21.73 13.07 -17.83
C ILE A 147 21.99 14.29 -18.73
N VAL A 148 23.12 14.98 -18.52
CA VAL A 148 23.51 16.16 -19.33
C VAL A 148 23.84 15.75 -20.76
N LYS A 149 24.57 14.65 -20.98
CA LYS A 149 24.94 14.17 -22.32
C LYS A 149 23.72 13.90 -23.20
N TYR A 150 22.68 13.30 -22.64
CA TYR A 150 21.49 12.89 -23.40
C TYR A 150 20.28 13.82 -23.20
N ASN A 151 20.42 14.90 -22.42
CA ASN A 151 19.36 15.86 -22.12
C ASN A 151 18.06 15.19 -21.65
N ILE A 152 18.18 14.31 -20.65
CA ILE A 152 17.04 13.54 -20.12
C ILE A 152 16.08 14.49 -19.39
N SER A 153 14.82 14.46 -19.78
CA SER A 153 13.74 15.26 -19.18
C SER A 153 12.50 14.46 -18.78
N GLY A 154 12.42 13.18 -19.18
CA GLY A 154 11.31 12.29 -18.84
C GLY A 154 11.42 10.93 -19.55
N PHE A 155 10.39 10.10 -19.41
CA PHE A 155 10.36 8.75 -20.00
C PHE A 155 10.40 8.77 -21.53
N LYS A 156 9.85 9.80 -22.19
CA LYS A 156 10.01 10.00 -23.63
C LYS A 156 11.47 10.09 -24.05
N SER A 157 12.33 10.74 -23.26
CA SER A 157 13.77 10.77 -23.55
C SER A 157 14.36 9.36 -23.56
N LEU A 158 13.99 8.51 -22.59
CA LEU A 158 14.43 7.11 -22.52
C LEU A 158 13.93 6.31 -23.73
N TYR A 159 12.66 6.50 -24.13
CA TYR A 159 12.12 5.89 -25.33
C TYR A 159 12.93 6.27 -26.59
N TYR A 160 13.24 7.56 -26.78
CA TYR A 160 14.01 8.00 -27.95
C TYR A 160 15.45 7.49 -27.93
N LEU A 161 16.09 7.40 -26.76
CA LEU A 161 17.39 6.75 -26.63
C LEU A 161 17.33 5.28 -27.07
N ALA A 162 16.34 4.54 -26.59
CA ALA A 162 16.18 3.12 -26.91
C ALA A 162 15.88 2.92 -28.40
N LYS A 163 14.98 3.75 -28.97
CA LYS A 163 14.64 3.75 -30.40
C LYS A 163 15.84 4.04 -31.30
N ASN A 164 16.72 4.94 -30.88
CA ASN A 164 17.92 5.29 -31.64
C ASN A 164 19.10 4.32 -31.41
N GLY A 165 18.88 3.21 -30.70
CA GLY A 165 19.90 2.19 -30.46
C GLY A 165 20.98 2.63 -29.47
N VAL A 166 20.73 3.66 -28.65
CA VAL A 166 21.67 4.04 -27.59
C VAL A 166 21.73 2.94 -26.54
N ASP A 167 22.94 2.54 -26.19
CA ASP A 167 23.17 1.59 -25.09
C ASP A 167 23.12 2.34 -23.75
N PHE A 168 22.12 2.00 -22.94
CA PHE A 168 21.94 2.50 -21.59
C PHE A 168 21.21 1.43 -20.77
N LYS A 169 21.35 1.53 -19.44
CA LYS A 169 20.79 0.59 -18.48
C LYS A 169 19.71 1.28 -17.67
N TRP A 170 18.49 0.74 -17.73
CA TRP A 170 17.32 1.19 -16.98
C TRP A 170 17.06 0.28 -15.79
N GLY A 171 16.34 0.77 -14.77
CA GLY A 171 15.84 -0.09 -13.72
C GLY A 171 14.87 0.61 -12.78
N HIS A 172 14.02 -0.18 -12.14
CA HIS A 172 13.12 0.25 -11.08
C HIS A 172 12.80 -0.96 -10.19
N PRO A 173 12.17 -0.76 -9.02
CA PRO A 173 11.72 -1.87 -8.20
C PRO A 173 10.68 -2.74 -8.93
N ASP A 174 10.56 -4.02 -8.58
CA ASP A 174 9.56 -4.91 -9.17
C ASP A 174 8.14 -4.33 -8.95
N PRO A 175 7.38 -4.06 -10.04
CA PRO A 175 6.08 -3.41 -9.96
C PRO A 175 4.99 -4.29 -9.34
N GLN A 176 5.21 -5.60 -9.20
CA GLN A 176 4.30 -6.51 -8.50
C GLN A 176 4.56 -6.54 -6.99
N LEU A 177 5.77 -6.16 -6.56
CA LEU A 177 6.20 -6.26 -5.16
C LEU A 177 6.31 -4.90 -4.46
N SER A 178 6.49 -3.81 -5.21
CA SER A 178 6.78 -2.48 -4.68
C SER A 178 5.94 -1.39 -5.32
N ASN A 179 5.37 -0.50 -4.48
CA ASN A 179 4.64 0.68 -4.97
C ASN A 179 5.53 1.58 -5.85
N GLY A 180 6.82 1.74 -5.53
CA GLY A 180 7.73 2.53 -6.35
C GLY A 180 7.85 1.98 -7.77
N GLY A 181 7.89 0.65 -7.91
CA GLY A 181 7.84 -0.04 -9.20
C GLY A 181 6.52 0.20 -9.92
N THR A 182 5.39 -0.06 -9.25
CA THR A 182 4.04 0.12 -9.83
C THR A 182 3.85 1.55 -10.35
N MET A 183 4.25 2.54 -9.54
CA MET A 183 4.14 3.95 -9.89
C MET A 183 5.08 4.34 -11.05
N THR A 184 6.29 3.79 -11.11
CA THR A 184 7.23 4.05 -12.20
C THR A 184 6.65 3.60 -13.54
N VAL A 185 6.15 2.37 -13.62
CA VAL A 185 5.51 1.83 -14.83
C VAL A 185 4.26 2.63 -15.19
N LEU A 186 3.42 3.00 -14.21
CA LEU A 186 2.26 3.86 -14.46
C LEU A 186 2.66 5.22 -15.05
N LEU A 187 3.77 5.80 -14.59
CA LEU A 187 4.30 7.07 -15.10
C LEU A 187 4.93 6.92 -16.50
N GLU A 188 5.53 5.78 -16.83
CA GLU A 188 5.96 5.48 -18.20
C GLU A 188 4.78 5.52 -19.16
N PHE A 189 3.70 4.79 -18.83
CA PHE A 189 2.47 4.83 -19.62
C PHE A 189 1.89 6.25 -19.67
N SER A 190 1.79 6.94 -18.53
CA SER A 190 1.27 8.31 -18.45
C SER A 190 2.00 9.27 -19.39
N GLU A 191 3.34 9.22 -19.40
CA GLU A 191 4.19 10.06 -20.23
C GLU A 191 4.04 9.73 -21.72
N ILE A 192 4.02 8.44 -22.09
CA ILE A 192 3.86 8.00 -23.49
C ILE A 192 2.46 8.32 -24.02
N ILE A 193 1.41 8.09 -23.23
CA ILE A 193 0.01 8.42 -23.57
C ILE A 193 -0.18 9.94 -23.64
N GLY A 194 0.54 10.70 -22.81
CA GLY A 194 0.36 12.14 -22.65
C GLY A 194 -0.87 12.50 -21.81
N LYS A 195 -1.27 11.61 -20.90
CA LYS A 195 -2.39 11.81 -19.95
C LYS A 195 -1.90 11.60 -18.53
N PRO A 196 -2.34 12.40 -17.55
CA PRO A 196 -2.03 12.13 -16.15
C PRO A 196 -2.66 10.80 -15.70
N PRO A 197 -2.14 10.15 -14.64
CA PRO A 197 -2.58 8.81 -14.25
C PRO A 197 -4.09 8.67 -14.00
N ASP A 198 -4.75 9.71 -13.49
CA ASP A 198 -6.20 9.73 -13.22
C ASP A 198 -7.07 9.85 -14.48
N LYS A 199 -6.46 10.02 -15.65
CA LYS A 199 -7.12 10.16 -16.95
C LYS A 199 -6.80 9.03 -17.94
N ILE A 200 -5.97 8.06 -17.53
CA ILE A 200 -5.65 6.88 -18.34
C ILE A 200 -6.88 5.96 -18.37
N THR A 201 -7.23 5.46 -19.56
CA THR A 201 -8.33 4.51 -19.76
C THR A 201 -7.82 3.10 -20.08
N ILE A 202 -8.71 2.11 -20.02
CA ILE A 202 -8.39 0.73 -20.44
C ILE A 202 -8.03 0.68 -21.93
N ASP A 203 -8.69 1.48 -22.77
CA ASP A 203 -8.38 1.54 -24.21
C ASP A 203 -6.97 2.09 -24.47
N ASP A 204 -6.52 3.08 -23.68
CA ASP A 204 -5.14 3.57 -23.76
C ASP A 204 -4.14 2.45 -23.45
N LEU A 205 -4.43 1.65 -22.43
CA LEU A 205 -3.56 0.54 -21.99
C LEU A 205 -3.57 -0.67 -22.93
N ASN A 206 -4.63 -0.84 -23.73
CA ASN A 206 -4.75 -1.89 -24.74
C ASN A 206 -4.18 -1.50 -26.11
N ASN A 207 -3.73 -0.25 -26.28
CA ASN A 207 -3.16 0.21 -27.53
C ASN A 207 -1.76 -0.41 -27.76
N GLU A 208 -1.63 -1.24 -28.79
CA GLU A 208 -0.39 -1.96 -29.11
C GLU A 208 0.80 -1.03 -29.33
N THR A 209 0.60 0.13 -29.95
CA THR A 209 1.69 1.11 -30.16
C THR A 209 2.20 1.66 -28.83
N ILE A 210 1.31 1.98 -27.89
CA ILE A 210 1.71 2.45 -26.55
C ILE A 210 2.45 1.35 -25.81
N ILE A 211 1.94 0.12 -25.84
CA ILE A 211 2.58 -1.04 -25.22
C ILE A 211 3.99 -1.25 -25.80
N GLU A 212 4.16 -1.18 -27.11
CA GLU A 212 5.47 -1.32 -27.76
C GLU A 212 6.46 -0.22 -27.37
N MET A 213 5.99 1.03 -27.26
CA MET A 213 6.84 2.14 -26.82
C MET A 213 7.33 1.96 -25.38
N VAL A 214 6.45 1.54 -24.46
CA VAL A 214 6.84 1.22 -23.08
C VAL A 214 7.76 0.01 -23.04
N ARG A 215 7.42 -1.08 -23.76
CA ARG A 215 8.28 -2.27 -23.88
C ARG A 215 9.68 -1.95 -24.39
N LEU A 216 9.82 -0.94 -25.24
CA LEU A 216 11.12 -0.52 -25.75
C LEU A 216 11.98 0.13 -24.65
N ILE A 217 11.39 0.91 -23.75
CA ILE A 217 12.07 1.41 -22.55
C ILE A 217 12.45 0.21 -21.66
N GLU A 218 11.48 -0.64 -21.36
CA GLU A 218 11.63 -1.81 -20.48
C GLU A 218 12.61 -2.86 -21.01
N SER A 219 12.84 -2.91 -22.33
CA SER A 219 13.88 -3.76 -22.93
C SER A 219 15.31 -3.39 -22.47
N LYS A 220 15.49 -2.19 -21.91
CA LYS A 220 16.75 -1.71 -21.32
C LYS A 220 16.82 -1.97 -19.82
N ALA A 221 15.78 -2.53 -19.20
CA ALA A 221 15.77 -2.86 -17.79
C ALA A 221 16.80 -3.96 -17.48
N VAL A 222 17.78 -3.66 -16.66
CA VAL A 222 18.85 -4.60 -16.29
C VAL A 222 18.76 -5.12 -14.86
N ALA A 223 17.89 -4.53 -14.04
CA ALA A 223 17.74 -4.88 -12.63
C ALA A 223 16.33 -4.58 -12.12
N TYR A 224 15.74 -5.56 -11.43
CA TYR A 224 14.55 -5.39 -10.60
C TYR A 224 14.92 -5.61 -9.14
N GLY A 225 14.90 -4.54 -8.35
CA GLY A 225 14.99 -4.65 -6.89
C GLY A 225 13.65 -5.06 -6.28
N LYS A 226 13.63 -5.90 -5.25
CA LYS A 226 12.37 -6.27 -4.57
C LYS A 226 11.71 -5.10 -3.83
N SER A 227 12.50 -4.12 -3.38
CA SER A 227 12.00 -2.93 -2.65
C SER A 227 12.74 -1.67 -3.10
N THR A 228 12.09 -0.51 -2.99
CA THR A 228 12.62 0.77 -3.49
C THR A 228 13.88 1.23 -2.78
N GLY A 229 13.92 1.14 -1.45
CA GLY A 229 15.10 1.54 -0.67
C GLY A 229 16.34 0.69 -0.98
N PHE A 230 16.17 -0.64 -1.07
CA PHE A 230 17.26 -1.55 -1.43
C PHE A 230 17.79 -1.25 -2.85
N PHE A 231 16.87 -0.97 -3.78
CA PHE A 231 17.23 -0.67 -5.16
C PHE A 231 18.03 0.63 -5.29
N GLY A 232 17.63 1.69 -4.59
CA GLY A 232 18.38 2.96 -4.56
C GLY A 232 19.80 2.79 -4.02
N ARG A 233 19.94 2.06 -2.90
CA ARG A 233 21.26 1.76 -2.32
C ARG A 233 22.14 0.95 -3.26
N TRP A 234 21.58 -0.08 -3.88
CA TRP A 234 22.28 -0.90 -4.87
C TRP A 234 22.79 -0.08 -6.05
N ALA A 235 21.98 0.86 -6.58
CA ALA A 235 22.39 1.72 -7.68
C ALA A 235 23.60 2.59 -7.32
N VAL A 236 23.61 3.16 -6.11
CA VAL A 236 24.74 3.96 -5.60
C VAL A 236 25.99 3.12 -5.41
N ASP A 237 25.87 1.95 -4.79
CA ASP A 237 27.01 1.08 -4.50
C ASP A 237 27.67 0.50 -5.76
N ASN A 238 26.94 0.39 -6.89
CA ASN A 238 27.46 -0.19 -8.14
C ASN A 238 27.81 0.84 -9.22
N GLY A 239 27.29 2.07 -9.14
CA GLY A 239 27.71 3.17 -10.00
C GLY A 239 27.22 3.11 -11.46
N PRO A 240 27.71 4.03 -12.31
CA PRO A 240 27.24 4.24 -13.69
C PRO A 240 27.46 3.09 -14.66
N ASP A 241 28.43 2.23 -14.39
CA ASP A 241 28.70 1.06 -15.21
C ASP A 241 27.61 -0.01 -15.03
N ALA A 242 26.97 -0.06 -13.86
CA ALA A 242 25.92 -1.03 -13.57
C ALA A 242 24.52 -0.53 -13.97
N ILE A 243 24.25 0.77 -13.84
CA ILE A 243 22.95 1.35 -14.17
C ILE A 243 23.08 2.81 -14.63
N SER A 244 22.36 3.21 -15.69
CA SER A 244 22.44 4.56 -16.25
C SER A 244 21.36 5.49 -15.69
N PHE A 245 20.13 5.00 -15.65
CA PHE A 245 18.95 5.71 -15.14
C PHE A 245 18.09 4.76 -14.32
N PHE A 246 17.37 5.29 -13.34
CA PHE A 246 16.50 4.47 -12.50
C PHE A 246 15.31 5.23 -11.90
N GLY A 247 14.17 4.53 -11.79
CA GLY A 247 12.93 5.06 -11.22
C GLY A 247 12.83 4.77 -9.72
N VAL A 248 12.83 5.82 -8.90
CA VAL A 248 12.72 5.75 -7.43
C VAL A 248 11.99 6.97 -6.89
N TYR A 249 11.59 6.92 -5.61
CA TYR A 249 11.17 8.14 -4.91
C TYR A 249 12.34 9.11 -4.74
N GLU A 250 12.07 10.40 -4.80
CA GLU A 250 13.06 11.46 -4.57
C GLU A 250 13.73 11.36 -3.21
N ASN A 251 12.96 11.04 -2.15
CA ASN A 251 13.54 10.89 -0.81
C ASN A 251 14.64 9.83 -0.76
N ILE A 252 14.54 8.74 -1.54
CA ILE A 252 15.58 7.70 -1.61
C ILE A 252 16.88 8.25 -2.22
N VAL A 253 16.79 9.22 -3.13
CA VAL A 253 17.96 9.90 -3.72
C VAL A 253 18.57 10.90 -2.73
N ILE A 254 17.75 11.54 -1.89
CA ILE A 254 18.25 12.46 -0.85
C ILE A 254 18.95 11.69 0.26
N ASP A 255 18.47 10.50 0.59
CA ASP A 255 18.97 9.67 1.70
C ASP A 255 20.28 8.92 1.38
N ASN A 256 20.74 8.90 0.12
CA ASN A 256 21.94 8.15 -0.32
C ASN A 256 22.97 9.02 -1.04
#